data_AF-A0A6M2DNB5-F1
#
_entry.id   AF-A0A6M2DNB5-F1
#
_cell.length_a   1.000
_cell.length_b   1.000
_cell.length_c   1.000
_cell.angle_alpha   90.00
_cell.angle_beta   90.00
_cell.angle_gamma   90.00
#
_symmetry.space_group_name_H-M   'P 1'
#
loop_
_entity.id
_entity.type
_entity.pdbx_description
1 polymer ?
#
loop_
_entity_poly.entity_id
_entity_poly.type
_entity_poly.pdbx_seq_one_letter_code
_entity_poly.pdbx_strand_id
1 'polypeptide(L)'
;KAKKMVKKPESEKTPEGKKQKSKCLPTGKYCLITCDMDTTGRRLIDEICHIAAYTPTSQFSQYIMPYANLNPSARRRHNIRVTTDGRFRVLRSNINNRVIRTKSEISALMDFLSWLEDVKSKSDGATGIILIFHEPKKMVSYMLLEALQRYHLLGKFHEVVKGFANNHMLSEEKCSTTLKSFNLRVLSRVLLDREDQIDSAAKRAKLIWDIAQHLGQGEQKDLAAGTGDPNRVILDNMIEVIRQYSHPTSIELSELKELRKIAERSTTFQPIFSAASKMNYRDIQHINVLRSILAEGKSDYTAMKTIYETDGKQGLINELAKLKISRKDQLNDLLEILDSHFDPKRTATFPNTKTPKKTKNKKLSKTASSDESGAVSPDTTTTTSPLKNAVDNGVKTN
;
A
#
# COMPACT_ATOMS: atom_id res chain seq x y z
N LYS A 1 -64.21 -20.87 31.34
CA LYS A 1 -63.79 -19.46 31.13
C LYS A 1 -62.27 -19.42 31.04
N ALA A 2 -61.76 -19.02 29.86
CA ALA A 2 -60.41 -19.32 29.37
C ALA A 2 -59.28 -18.56 30.09
N LYS A 3 -58.19 -19.28 30.38
CA LYS A 3 -56.88 -18.73 30.81
C LYS A 3 -56.22 -18.02 29.63
N LYS A 4 -55.97 -16.72 29.78
CA LYS A 4 -55.28 -15.87 28.81
C LYS A 4 -53.77 -16.13 28.94
N MET A 5 -53.20 -16.87 27.98
CA MET A 5 -51.74 -17.04 27.85
C MET A 5 -51.12 -15.71 27.44
N VAL A 6 -50.25 -15.16 28.30
CA VAL A 6 -49.41 -14.01 27.99
C VAL A 6 -48.24 -14.52 27.13
N LYS A 7 -48.26 -14.20 25.84
CA LYS A 7 -47.13 -14.43 24.93
C LYS A 7 -45.98 -13.49 25.31
N LYS A 8 -44.83 -14.09 25.60
CA LYS A 8 -43.53 -13.45 25.77
C LYS A 8 -43.10 -12.85 24.40
N PRO A 9 -42.61 -11.60 24.32
CA PRO A 9 -42.11 -11.07 23.06
C PRO A 9 -40.77 -11.75 22.75
N GLU A 10 -40.72 -12.43 21.60
CA GLU A 10 -39.49 -12.96 21.03
C GLU A 10 -38.57 -11.78 20.66
N SER A 11 -37.39 -11.77 21.26
CA SER A 11 -36.31 -10.86 20.91
C SER A 11 -35.85 -11.15 19.48
N GLU A 12 -36.11 -10.22 18.56
CA GLU A 12 -35.49 -10.20 17.23
C GLU A 12 -33.96 -10.21 17.40
N LYS A 13 -33.34 -11.36 17.10
CA LYS A 13 -31.91 -11.46 16.89
C LYS A 13 -31.56 -10.69 15.62
N THR A 14 -31.03 -9.50 15.78
CA THR A 14 -30.41 -8.73 14.70
C THR A 14 -29.19 -9.51 14.21
N PRO A 15 -29.10 -9.89 12.92
CA PRO A 15 -27.89 -10.51 12.41
C PRO A 15 -26.80 -9.44 12.25
N GLU A 16 -25.83 -9.50 13.16
CA GLU A 16 -24.55 -8.82 13.05
C GLU A 16 -23.86 -9.13 11.70
N GLY A 17 -23.21 -8.12 11.12
CA GLY A 17 -22.01 -8.37 10.31
C GLY A 17 -22.18 -8.53 8.80
N LYS A 18 -23.14 -7.88 8.14
CA LYS A 18 -22.96 -7.60 6.69
C LYS A 18 -21.98 -6.43 6.54
N LYS A 19 -20.72 -6.73 6.16
CA LYS A 19 -19.78 -5.73 5.63
C LYS A 19 -20.56 -4.86 4.63
N GLN A 20 -20.72 -3.58 4.96
CA GLN A 20 -21.40 -2.60 4.13
C GLN A 20 -20.69 -2.62 2.76
N LYS A 21 -21.35 -3.15 1.72
CA LYS A 21 -20.79 -3.16 0.36
C LYS A 21 -20.46 -1.71 0.02
N SER A 22 -19.17 -1.39 -0.07
CA SER A 22 -18.70 -0.09 -0.50
C SER A 22 -19.37 0.24 -1.83
N LYS A 23 -19.96 1.44 -1.94
CA LYS A 23 -20.68 1.88 -3.13
C LYS A 23 -19.72 1.87 -4.33
N CYS A 24 -19.80 0.84 -5.17
CA CYS A 24 -19.03 0.75 -6.40
C CYS A 24 -19.46 1.85 -7.37
N LEU A 25 -18.63 2.13 -8.39
CA LEU A 25 -19.00 3.09 -9.44
C LEU A 25 -20.28 2.65 -10.17
N PRO A 26 -21.17 3.57 -10.57
CA PRO A 26 -22.37 3.23 -11.32
C PRO A 26 -22.00 2.62 -12.69
N THR A 27 -22.90 1.82 -13.26
CA THR A 27 -22.74 1.27 -14.61
C THR A 27 -22.57 2.41 -15.63
N GLY A 28 -21.63 2.25 -16.55
CA GLY A 28 -21.32 3.25 -17.56
C GLY A 28 -20.12 2.84 -18.40
N LYS A 29 -19.90 3.56 -19.50
CA LYS A 29 -18.71 3.39 -20.33
C LYS A 29 -17.55 4.14 -19.69
N TYR A 30 -16.51 3.41 -19.28
CA TYR A 30 -15.31 4.00 -18.68
C TYR A 30 -14.08 3.70 -19.52
N CYS A 31 -13.15 4.66 -19.54
CA CYS A 31 -11.79 4.42 -20.01
C CYS A 31 -10.95 3.87 -18.85
N LEU A 32 -10.33 2.71 -19.03
CA LEU A 32 -9.41 2.15 -18.06
C LEU A 32 -8.01 2.67 -18.33
N ILE A 33 -7.36 3.17 -17.27
CA ILE A 33 -5.98 3.60 -17.34
C ILE A 33 -5.26 3.02 -16.13
N THR A 34 -4.17 2.32 -16.38
CA THR A 34 -3.33 1.81 -15.28
C THR A 34 -2.29 2.84 -14.90
N CYS A 35 -1.99 2.98 -13.61
CA CYS A 35 -1.00 3.92 -13.12
C CYS A 35 -0.20 3.39 -11.95
N ASP A 36 1.01 3.92 -11.80
CA ASP A 36 1.91 3.66 -10.68
C ASP A 36 2.83 4.88 -10.48
N MET A 37 3.55 4.93 -9.36
CA MET A 37 4.50 5.98 -9.05
C MET A 37 5.75 5.47 -8.32
N ASP A 38 6.90 6.08 -8.61
CA ASP A 38 8.10 5.94 -7.78
C ASP A 38 8.14 7.10 -6.78
N THR A 39 8.54 6.84 -5.54
CA THR A 39 8.52 7.83 -4.46
C THR A 39 9.83 7.84 -3.67
N THR A 40 10.07 8.90 -2.89
CA THR A 40 11.26 8.97 -2.01
C THR A 40 11.20 8.01 -0.82
N GLY A 41 10.00 7.49 -0.49
CA GLY A 41 9.76 6.59 0.62
C GLY A 41 8.41 5.84 0.57
N ARG A 42 7.73 5.69 1.72
CA ARG A 42 6.46 4.92 1.85
C ARG A 42 5.43 5.60 2.76
N ARG A 43 5.61 6.87 3.06
CA ARG A 43 4.74 7.68 3.91
C ARG A 43 4.12 8.78 3.06
N LEU A 44 2.98 9.31 3.50
CA LEU A 44 2.30 10.43 2.83
C LEU A 44 3.16 11.70 2.77
N ILE A 45 4.10 11.88 3.71
CA ILE A 45 5.04 13.01 3.69
C ILE A 45 6.18 12.86 2.68
N ASP A 46 6.36 11.66 2.13
CA ASP A 46 7.39 11.41 1.12
C ASP A 46 6.89 11.96 -0.24
N GLU A 47 7.76 12.01 -1.24
CA GLU A 47 7.51 12.78 -2.48
C GLU A 47 7.46 11.88 -3.71
N ILE A 48 6.67 12.26 -4.71
CA ILE A 48 6.61 11.58 -6.01
C ILE A 48 7.87 11.92 -6.82
N CYS A 49 8.57 10.89 -7.28
CA CYS A 49 9.78 10.99 -8.11
C CYS A 49 9.51 10.60 -9.57
N HIS A 50 8.44 9.85 -9.83
CA HIS A 50 8.05 9.41 -11.16
C HIS A 50 6.56 9.09 -11.12
N ILE A 51 5.80 9.65 -12.05
CA ILE A 51 4.41 9.26 -12.30
C ILE A 51 4.35 8.62 -13.68
N ALA A 52 3.68 7.47 -13.77
CA ALA A 52 3.48 6.78 -15.02
C ALA A 52 2.06 6.23 -15.14
N ALA A 53 1.57 6.21 -16.36
CA ALA A 53 0.28 5.63 -16.70
C ALA A 53 0.33 4.95 -18.07
N TYR A 54 -0.52 3.95 -18.27
CA TYR A 54 -0.50 3.09 -19.43
C TYR A 54 -1.91 2.69 -19.89
N THR A 55 -2.09 2.73 -21.21
CA THR A 55 -3.13 2.06 -21.99
C THR A 55 -2.46 1.34 -23.17
N PRO A 56 -3.14 0.42 -23.87
CA PRO A 56 -2.58 -0.24 -25.05
C PRO A 56 -2.22 0.71 -26.19
N THR A 57 -2.87 1.88 -26.27
CA THR A 57 -2.73 2.84 -27.36
C THR A 57 -1.87 4.05 -27.01
N SER A 58 -1.60 4.28 -25.72
CA SER A 58 -0.87 5.45 -25.25
C SER A 58 -0.22 5.21 -23.88
N GLN A 59 0.87 5.90 -23.62
CA GLN A 59 1.55 5.85 -22.32
C GLN A 59 2.00 7.24 -21.88
N PHE A 60 2.05 7.44 -20.56
CA PHE A 60 2.60 8.61 -19.92
C PHE A 60 3.69 8.20 -18.94
N SER A 61 4.81 8.91 -18.94
CA SER A 61 5.93 8.66 -18.02
C SER A 61 6.69 9.96 -17.83
N GLN A 62 6.66 10.50 -16.61
CA GLN A 62 7.34 11.75 -16.28
C GLN A 62 8.04 11.63 -14.93
N TYR A 63 9.36 11.75 -14.93
CA TYR A 63 10.15 11.89 -13.71
C TYR A 63 10.00 13.29 -13.12
N ILE A 64 9.92 13.36 -11.81
CA ILE A 64 9.74 14.57 -11.01
C ILE A 64 10.98 14.71 -10.12
N MET A 65 11.53 15.92 -10.02
CA MET A 65 12.66 16.18 -9.14
C MET A 65 12.18 16.36 -7.69
N PRO A 66 12.51 15.46 -6.74
CA PRO A 66 12.11 15.62 -5.35
C PRO A 66 12.98 16.66 -4.62
N TYR A 67 12.40 17.33 -3.62
CA TYR A 67 13.12 18.20 -2.70
C TYR A 67 14.03 17.38 -1.78
N ALA A 68 13.58 16.25 -1.26
CA ALA A 68 14.39 15.34 -0.45
C ALA A 68 15.17 14.34 -1.32
N ASN A 69 16.14 13.66 -0.70
CA ASN A 69 16.81 12.52 -1.31
C ASN A 69 15.99 11.24 -1.09
N LEU A 70 16.05 10.32 -2.04
CA LEU A 70 15.44 9.00 -1.87
C LEU A 70 16.12 8.24 -0.73
N ASN A 71 15.29 7.62 0.11
CA ASN A 71 15.79 6.75 1.17
C ASN A 71 16.45 5.48 0.60
N PRO A 72 17.29 4.76 1.38
CA PRO A 72 18.03 3.60 0.87
C PRO A 72 17.15 2.46 0.32
N SER A 73 15.90 2.35 0.77
CA SER A 73 14.94 1.36 0.26
C SER A 73 14.41 1.78 -1.11
N ALA A 74 13.96 3.02 -1.24
CA ALA A 74 13.48 3.61 -2.49
C ALA A 74 14.57 3.62 -3.58
N ARG A 75 15.82 3.96 -3.23
CA ARG A 75 16.95 3.91 -4.19
C ARG A 75 17.17 2.53 -4.79
N ARG A 76 17.03 1.47 -3.98
CA ARG A 76 17.19 0.08 -4.41
C ARG A 76 15.98 -0.40 -5.20
N ARG A 77 14.76 -0.03 -4.78
CA ARG A 77 13.52 -0.43 -5.46
C ARG A 77 13.42 0.18 -6.85
N HIS A 78 13.69 1.48 -6.95
CA HIS A 78 13.42 2.26 -8.15
C HIS A 78 14.65 2.42 -9.07
N ASN A 79 15.81 1.90 -8.66
CA ASN A 79 17.09 2.07 -9.36
C ASN A 79 17.39 3.53 -9.76
N ILE A 80 17.04 4.48 -8.91
CA ILE A 80 17.33 5.90 -9.09
C ILE A 80 17.89 6.50 -7.80
N ARG A 81 18.64 7.59 -7.93
CA ARG A 81 19.16 8.36 -6.80
C ARG A 81 19.29 9.82 -7.17
N VAL A 82 19.28 10.69 -6.15
CA VAL A 82 19.67 12.09 -6.35
C VAL A 82 21.18 12.21 -6.18
N THR A 83 21.85 12.84 -7.13
CA THR A 83 23.25 13.25 -7.05
C THR A 83 23.37 14.77 -7.17
N THR A 84 24.55 15.30 -6.85
CA THR A 84 24.84 16.72 -7.07
C THR A 84 25.90 16.84 -8.16
N ASP A 85 25.56 17.57 -9.22
CA ASP A 85 26.46 17.89 -10.33
C ASP A 85 26.81 19.39 -10.19
N GLY A 86 27.95 19.68 -9.56
CA GLY A 86 28.34 21.05 -9.20
C GLY A 86 27.42 21.65 -8.14
N ARG A 87 26.60 22.64 -8.52
CA ARG A 87 25.63 23.31 -7.62
C ARG A 87 24.21 22.77 -7.78
N PHE A 88 23.96 21.92 -8.77
CA PHE A 88 22.62 21.47 -9.11
C PHE A 88 22.39 20.04 -8.64
N ARG A 89 21.22 19.81 -8.02
CA ARG A 89 20.74 18.45 -7.72
C ARG A 89 20.12 17.87 -8.97
N VAL A 90 20.45 16.63 -9.28
CA VAL A 90 19.93 15.91 -10.45
C VAL A 90 19.48 14.51 -10.06
N LEU A 91 18.45 13.99 -10.73
CA LEU A 91 18.06 12.60 -10.62
C LEU A 91 18.92 11.76 -11.56
N ARG A 92 19.43 10.62 -11.09
CA ARG A 92 20.34 9.75 -11.85
C ARG A 92 19.92 8.29 -11.73
N SER A 93 20.00 7.55 -12.83
CA SER A 93 19.77 6.11 -12.84
C SER A 93 20.93 5.36 -12.18
N ASN A 94 20.62 4.33 -11.40
CA ASN A 94 21.60 3.38 -10.85
C ASN A 94 21.98 2.30 -11.86
N ILE A 95 21.22 2.13 -12.94
CA ILE A 95 21.44 1.08 -13.94
C ILE A 95 22.56 1.49 -14.90
N ASN A 96 22.42 2.67 -15.51
CA ASN A 96 23.31 3.17 -16.56
C ASN A 96 24.08 4.44 -16.15
N ASN A 97 23.92 4.88 -14.90
CA ASN A 97 24.55 6.09 -14.34
C ASN A 97 24.22 7.41 -15.08
N ARG A 98 23.21 7.43 -15.95
CA ARG A 98 22.82 8.62 -16.72
C ARG A 98 21.90 9.55 -15.93
N VAL A 99 22.03 10.84 -16.18
CA VAL A 99 21.12 11.88 -15.67
C VAL A 99 19.74 11.68 -16.31
N ILE A 100 18.71 11.69 -15.48
CA ILE A 100 17.31 11.57 -15.86
C ILE A 100 16.73 12.98 -15.97
N ARG A 101 16.06 13.26 -17.09
CA ARG A 101 15.36 14.54 -17.26
C ARG A 101 14.12 14.56 -16.36
N THR A 102 13.99 15.61 -15.57
CA THR A 102 12.90 15.78 -14.61
C THR A 102 12.12 17.05 -14.88
N LYS A 103 10.86 17.10 -14.46
CA LYS A 103 10.07 18.33 -14.34
C LYS A 103 9.81 18.66 -12.87
N SER A 104 9.25 19.84 -12.62
CA SER A 104 8.63 20.16 -11.33
C SER A 104 7.37 19.32 -11.13
N GLU A 105 6.96 19.11 -9.88
CA GLU A 105 5.76 18.32 -9.55
C GLU A 105 4.51 18.93 -10.22
N ILE A 106 4.32 20.26 -10.12
CA ILE A 106 3.17 20.96 -10.74
C ILE A 106 3.14 20.80 -12.26
N SER A 107 4.28 20.94 -12.95
CA SER A 107 4.32 20.79 -14.41
C SER A 107 4.01 19.36 -14.84
N ALA A 108 4.57 18.36 -14.13
CA ALA A 108 4.28 16.96 -14.41
C ALA A 108 2.82 16.59 -14.18
N LEU A 109 2.17 17.14 -13.14
CA LEU A 109 0.75 16.92 -12.88
C LEU A 109 -0.15 17.57 -13.95
N MET A 110 0.20 18.78 -14.41
CA MET A 110 -0.53 19.45 -15.50
C MET A 110 -0.42 18.65 -16.81
N ASP A 111 0.78 18.17 -17.15
CA ASP A 111 0.98 17.30 -18.31
C ASP A 111 0.20 15.99 -18.17
N PHE A 112 0.19 15.41 -16.97
CA PHE A 112 -0.56 14.19 -16.68
C PHE A 112 -2.07 14.38 -16.88
N LEU A 113 -2.64 15.47 -16.35
CA LEU A 113 -4.06 15.80 -16.53
C LEU A 113 -4.41 16.01 -18.01
N SER A 114 -3.58 16.77 -18.74
CA SER A 114 -3.77 16.98 -20.18
C SER A 114 -3.72 15.65 -20.96
N TRP A 115 -2.80 14.75 -20.58
CA TRP A 115 -2.74 13.41 -21.18
C TRP A 115 -3.99 12.57 -20.86
N LEU A 116 -4.52 12.63 -19.63
CA LEU A 116 -5.76 11.94 -19.27
C LEU A 116 -6.96 12.48 -20.07
N GLU A 117 -7.04 13.80 -20.26
CA GLU A 117 -8.07 14.44 -21.09
C GLU A 117 -7.99 13.97 -22.55
N ASP A 118 -6.79 13.95 -23.13
CA ASP A 118 -6.55 13.47 -24.50
C ASP A 118 -6.97 12.00 -24.67
N VAL A 119 -6.54 11.12 -23.75
CA VAL A 119 -6.90 9.69 -23.76
C VAL A 119 -8.41 9.49 -23.61
N LYS A 120 -9.06 10.25 -22.71
CA LYS A 120 -10.53 10.22 -22.57
C LYS A 120 -11.22 10.65 -23.85
N SER A 121 -10.75 11.72 -24.50
CA SER A 121 -11.37 12.25 -25.72
C SER A 121 -11.34 11.27 -26.89
N LYS A 122 -10.29 10.44 -26.95
CA LYS A 122 -10.12 9.36 -27.94
C LYS A 122 -10.89 8.08 -27.59
N SER A 123 -11.48 8.00 -26.40
CA SER A 123 -12.21 6.82 -25.93
C SER A 123 -13.69 6.93 -26.30
N ASP A 124 -14.18 6.03 -27.16
CA ASP A 124 -15.54 6.07 -27.72
C ASP A 124 -16.64 6.09 -26.64
N GLY A 125 -17.25 7.28 -26.44
CA GLY A 125 -18.37 7.49 -25.54
C GLY A 125 -18.07 7.30 -24.05
N ALA A 126 -16.80 7.34 -23.63
CA ALA A 126 -16.43 7.17 -22.23
C ALA A 126 -16.87 8.36 -21.37
N THR A 127 -17.66 8.10 -20.32
CA THR A 127 -18.16 9.13 -19.40
C THR A 127 -17.09 9.61 -18.41
N GLY A 128 -16.03 8.81 -18.22
CA GLY A 128 -14.85 9.17 -17.46
C GLY A 128 -13.82 8.05 -17.35
N ILE A 129 -12.77 8.31 -16.58
CA ILE A 129 -11.63 7.41 -16.38
C ILE A 129 -11.72 6.68 -15.04
N ILE A 130 -11.33 5.41 -15.04
CA ILE A 130 -10.97 4.64 -13.84
C ILE A 130 -9.46 4.46 -13.83
N LEU A 131 -8.81 4.97 -12.78
CA LEU A 131 -7.37 4.77 -12.57
C LEU A 131 -7.13 3.47 -11.79
N ILE A 132 -6.40 2.54 -12.38
CA ILE A 132 -6.10 1.23 -11.81
C ILE A 132 -4.67 1.22 -11.29
N PHE A 133 -4.49 0.91 -10.02
CA PHE A 133 -3.19 0.67 -9.41
C PHE A 133 -3.17 -0.71 -8.74
N HIS A 134 -2.01 -1.14 -8.24
CA HIS A 134 -1.89 -2.44 -7.59
C HIS A 134 -0.99 -2.37 -6.35
N GLU A 135 -1.60 -2.30 -5.17
CA GLU A 135 -0.86 -2.27 -3.90
C GLU A 135 -1.66 -2.93 -2.77
N PRO A 136 -1.04 -3.71 -1.86
CA PRO A 136 -1.71 -4.27 -0.69
C PRO A 136 -2.20 -3.17 0.28
N LYS A 137 -1.42 -2.09 0.40
CA LYS A 137 -1.78 -0.88 1.13
C LYS A 137 -1.82 0.27 0.13
N LYS A 138 -3.00 0.89 -0.04
CA LYS A 138 -3.18 2.03 -0.94
C LYS A 138 -2.20 3.15 -0.59
N MET A 139 -1.38 3.55 -1.55
CA MET A 139 -0.51 4.73 -1.46
C MET A 139 -0.57 5.55 -2.74
N VAL A 140 -0.63 4.91 -3.91
CA VAL A 140 -0.70 5.56 -5.23
C VAL A 140 -1.87 6.56 -5.30
N SER A 141 -3.09 6.14 -4.94
CA SER A 141 -4.26 7.03 -4.96
C SER A 141 -4.09 8.21 -4.01
N TYR A 142 -3.65 7.95 -2.79
CA TYR A 142 -3.49 8.96 -1.75
C TYR A 142 -2.41 10.00 -2.08
N MET A 143 -1.24 9.56 -2.53
CA MET A 143 -0.14 10.44 -2.92
C MET A 143 -0.53 11.32 -4.12
N LEU A 144 -1.23 10.75 -5.11
CA LEU A 144 -1.72 11.52 -6.26
C LEU A 144 -2.74 12.58 -5.83
N LEU A 145 -3.73 12.21 -5.02
CA LEU A 145 -4.74 13.15 -4.52
C LEU A 145 -4.12 14.24 -3.64
N GLU A 146 -3.13 13.90 -2.82
CA GLU A 146 -2.39 14.85 -2.00
C GLU A 146 -1.62 15.86 -2.85
N ALA A 147 -0.90 15.39 -3.87
CA ALA A 147 -0.17 16.25 -4.79
C ALA A 147 -1.11 17.16 -5.61
N LEU A 148 -2.23 16.63 -6.11
CA LEU A 148 -3.25 17.43 -6.80
C LEU A 148 -3.89 18.47 -5.88
N GLN A 149 -4.16 18.12 -4.62
CA GLN A 149 -4.71 19.05 -3.64
C GLN A 149 -3.75 20.21 -3.36
N ARG A 150 -2.45 19.94 -3.24
CA ARG A 150 -1.39 20.93 -3.00
C ARG A 150 -1.37 22.04 -4.06
N TYR A 151 -1.73 21.72 -5.31
CA TYR A 151 -1.72 22.66 -6.44
C TYR A 151 -3.13 23.05 -6.92
N HIS A 152 -4.18 22.78 -6.13
CA HIS A 152 -5.57 23.11 -6.47
C HIS A 152 -6.06 22.49 -7.80
N LEU A 153 -5.53 21.32 -8.17
CA LEU A 153 -5.84 20.63 -9.42
C LEU A 153 -6.96 19.58 -9.30
N LEU A 154 -7.52 19.38 -8.11
CA LEU A 154 -8.59 18.40 -7.86
C LEU A 154 -9.84 18.65 -8.72
N GLY A 155 -10.21 19.91 -9.00
CA GLY A 155 -11.38 20.24 -9.81
C GLY A 155 -11.29 19.61 -11.21
N LYS A 156 -10.23 19.94 -11.95
CA LYS A 156 -9.92 19.36 -13.26
C LYS A 156 -9.82 17.84 -13.21
N PHE A 157 -9.18 17.31 -12.17
CA PHE A 157 -9.06 15.87 -11.99
C PHE A 157 -10.42 15.16 -11.88
N HIS A 158 -11.38 15.71 -11.11
CA HIS A 158 -12.71 15.10 -10.92
C HIS A 158 -13.60 15.16 -12.17
N GLU A 159 -13.37 16.12 -13.08
CA GLU A 159 -14.06 16.18 -14.36
C GLU A 159 -13.70 14.98 -15.25
N VAL A 160 -12.46 14.51 -15.15
CA VAL A 160 -11.88 13.47 -16.00
C VAL A 160 -11.96 12.10 -15.33
N VAL A 161 -11.46 11.96 -14.11
CA VAL A 161 -11.35 10.70 -13.35
C VAL A 161 -12.53 10.53 -12.40
N LYS A 162 -13.23 9.40 -12.52
CA LYS A 162 -14.43 9.09 -11.73
C LYS A 162 -14.14 8.19 -10.55
N GLY A 163 -13.15 7.33 -10.65
CA GLY A 163 -12.73 6.52 -9.53
C GLY A 163 -11.38 5.87 -9.68
N PHE A 164 -11.03 5.16 -8.62
CA PHE A 164 -9.81 4.39 -8.51
C PHE A 164 -10.16 2.92 -8.29
N ALA A 165 -9.35 2.02 -8.85
CA ALA A 165 -9.45 0.59 -8.64
C ALA A 165 -8.12 0.04 -8.14
N ASN A 166 -8.15 -0.72 -7.05
CA ASN A 166 -6.97 -1.43 -6.58
C ASN A 166 -7.02 -2.88 -7.07
N ASN A 167 -6.22 -3.17 -8.10
CA ASN A 167 -6.11 -4.49 -8.73
C ASN A 167 -5.60 -5.57 -7.76
N HIS A 168 -4.95 -5.20 -6.65
CA HIS A 168 -4.59 -6.16 -5.60
C HIS A 168 -5.82 -6.85 -5.00
N MET A 169 -6.92 -6.12 -4.79
CA MET A 169 -8.16 -6.69 -4.24
C MET A 169 -8.80 -7.70 -5.21
N LEU A 170 -8.80 -7.37 -6.51
CA LEU A 170 -9.27 -8.27 -7.56
C LEU A 170 -8.42 -9.55 -7.61
N SER A 171 -7.09 -9.40 -7.54
CA SER A 171 -6.16 -10.53 -7.56
C SER A 171 -6.32 -11.44 -6.34
N GLU A 172 -6.53 -10.84 -5.16
CA GLU A 172 -6.77 -11.59 -3.93
C GLU A 172 -8.07 -12.39 -4.00
N GLU A 173 -9.17 -11.79 -4.48
CA GLU A 173 -10.43 -12.51 -4.60
C GLU A 173 -10.36 -13.65 -5.62
N LYS A 174 -9.79 -13.40 -6.81
CA LYS A 174 -9.75 -14.39 -7.90
C LYS A 174 -8.69 -15.48 -7.72
N CYS A 175 -7.60 -15.21 -7.02
CA CYS A 175 -6.47 -16.13 -6.92
C CYS A 175 -6.19 -16.65 -5.51
N SER A 176 -7.04 -16.34 -4.52
CA SER A 176 -6.81 -16.75 -3.11
C SER A 176 -6.70 -18.26 -2.90
N THR A 177 -7.29 -19.07 -3.77
CA THR A 177 -7.23 -20.54 -3.69
C THR A 177 -5.89 -21.10 -4.17
N THR A 178 -5.21 -20.40 -5.08
CA THR A 178 -3.99 -20.87 -5.75
C THR A 178 -2.73 -20.16 -5.26
N LEU A 179 -2.84 -18.91 -4.82
CA LEU A 179 -1.71 -18.06 -4.47
C LEU A 179 -1.75 -17.62 -3.00
N LYS A 180 -0.56 -17.61 -2.37
CA LYS A 180 -0.35 -17.06 -1.01
C LYS A 180 0.05 -15.59 -1.00
N SER A 181 0.49 -15.05 -2.14
CA SER A 181 0.94 -13.67 -2.26
C SER A 181 0.49 -13.11 -3.61
N PHE A 182 -0.08 -11.92 -3.58
CA PHE A 182 -0.65 -11.24 -4.75
C PHE A 182 0.22 -10.06 -5.17
N ASN A 183 1.54 -10.15 -4.97
CA ASN A 183 2.43 -9.09 -5.41
C ASN A 183 2.68 -9.15 -6.93
N LEU A 184 3.00 -8.01 -7.55
CA LEU A 184 3.17 -7.91 -9.01
C LEU A 184 4.18 -8.91 -9.58
N ARG A 185 5.28 -9.22 -8.87
CA ARG A 185 6.26 -10.22 -9.36
C ARG A 185 5.69 -11.63 -9.38
N VAL A 186 4.99 -12.02 -8.31
CA VAL A 186 4.35 -13.33 -8.21
C VAL A 186 3.25 -13.46 -9.26
N LEU A 187 2.44 -12.43 -9.44
CA LEU A 187 1.37 -12.44 -10.45
C LEU A 187 1.93 -12.46 -11.88
N SER A 188 2.96 -11.68 -12.19
CA SER A 188 3.66 -11.73 -13.50
C SER A 188 4.16 -13.15 -13.80
N ARG A 189 4.83 -13.78 -12.82
CA ARG A 189 5.36 -15.14 -12.99
C ARG A 189 4.26 -16.18 -13.14
N VAL A 190 3.23 -16.16 -12.29
CA VAL A 190 2.24 -17.23 -12.24
C VAL A 190 1.15 -17.08 -13.30
N LEU A 191 0.69 -15.85 -13.56
CA LEU A 191 -0.41 -15.61 -14.50
C LEU A 191 0.07 -15.37 -15.93
N LEU A 192 1.24 -14.77 -16.10
CA LEU A 192 1.75 -14.36 -17.42
C LEU A 192 2.97 -15.17 -17.88
N ASP A 193 3.53 -16.03 -17.03
CA ASP A 193 4.78 -16.77 -17.26
C ASP A 193 5.96 -15.86 -17.68
N ARG A 194 6.09 -14.73 -16.97
CA ARG A 194 7.11 -13.70 -17.24
C ARG A 194 7.91 -13.36 -15.99
N GLU A 195 9.18 -13.01 -16.19
CA GLU A 195 10.02 -12.40 -15.16
C GLU A 195 10.32 -10.94 -15.52
N ASP A 196 9.37 -10.07 -15.21
CA ASP A 196 9.48 -8.64 -15.54
C ASP A 196 10.35 -7.87 -14.54
N GLN A 197 11.18 -6.96 -15.08
CA GLN A 197 11.81 -5.94 -14.26
C GLN A 197 10.77 -4.87 -13.89
N ILE A 198 10.47 -4.75 -12.60
CA ILE A 198 9.44 -3.82 -12.10
C ILE A 198 10.01 -2.59 -11.39
N ASP A 199 11.21 -2.18 -11.80
CA ASP A 199 12.01 -1.14 -11.15
C ASP A 199 11.61 0.29 -11.52
N SER A 200 10.70 0.49 -12.47
CA SER A 200 10.14 1.81 -12.80
C SER A 200 8.62 1.81 -12.78
N ALA A 201 8.03 2.94 -12.43
CA ALA A 201 6.57 3.11 -12.45
C ALA A 201 5.94 2.77 -13.81
N ALA A 202 6.60 3.10 -14.92
CA ALA A 202 6.09 2.82 -16.26
C ALA A 202 5.99 1.31 -16.54
N LYS A 203 7.01 0.53 -16.17
CA LYS A 203 6.99 -0.93 -16.30
C LYS A 203 5.90 -1.55 -15.40
N ARG A 204 5.72 -1.01 -14.19
CA ARG A 204 4.66 -1.47 -13.27
C ARG A 204 3.27 -1.16 -13.80
N ALA A 205 3.01 0.06 -14.29
CA ALA A 205 1.73 0.43 -14.88
C ALA A 205 1.34 -0.54 -16.03
N LYS A 206 2.28 -0.80 -16.95
CA LYS A 206 2.06 -1.79 -18.02
C LYS A 206 1.77 -3.20 -17.48
N LEU A 207 2.53 -3.67 -16.50
CA LEU A 207 2.30 -4.99 -15.91
C LEU A 207 0.92 -5.08 -15.21
N ILE A 208 0.48 -3.99 -14.56
CA ILE A 208 -0.85 -3.93 -13.95
C ILE A 208 -1.93 -4.10 -15.03
N TRP A 209 -1.73 -3.52 -16.22
CA TRP A 209 -2.65 -3.71 -17.35
C TRP A 209 -2.72 -5.17 -17.78
N ASP A 210 -1.57 -5.79 -18.04
CA ASP A 210 -1.51 -7.18 -18.49
C ASP A 210 -2.15 -8.14 -17.49
N ILE A 211 -1.91 -7.93 -16.18
CA ILE A 211 -2.55 -8.71 -15.11
C ILE A 211 -4.07 -8.45 -15.08
N ALA A 212 -4.50 -7.19 -15.12
CA ALA A 212 -5.93 -6.86 -15.06
C ALA A 212 -6.69 -7.40 -16.28
N GLN A 213 -6.06 -7.40 -17.47
CA GLN A 213 -6.61 -8.02 -18.68
C GLN A 213 -6.74 -9.53 -18.52
N HIS A 214 -5.70 -10.21 -18.04
CA HIS A 214 -5.73 -11.66 -17.79
C HIS A 214 -6.82 -12.03 -16.78
N LEU A 215 -6.92 -11.30 -15.67
CA LEU A 215 -7.95 -11.50 -14.66
C LEU A 215 -9.35 -11.14 -15.18
N GLY A 216 -9.47 -10.20 -16.12
CA GLY A 216 -10.73 -9.81 -16.76
C GLY A 216 -11.29 -10.86 -17.72
N GLN A 217 -10.41 -11.65 -18.36
CA GLN A 217 -10.80 -12.74 -19.27
C GLN A 217 -11.41 -13.95 -18.53
N GLY A 218 -10.98 -14.21 -17.28
CA GLY A 218 -11.43 -15.39 -16.51
C GLY A 218 -10.96 -16.71 -17.15
N GLU A 219 -11.56 -17.84 -16.75
CA GLU A 219 -11.30 -19.16 -17.36
C GLU A 219 -11.94 -19.33 -18.76
N GLN A 220 -12.72 -18.34 -19.22
CA GLN A 220 -13.44 -18.40 -20.48
C GLN A 220 -12.53 -18.06 -21.67
N LYS A 221 -11.74 -19.06 -22.11
CA LYS A 221 -11.01 -19.00 -23.39
C LYS A 221 -11.91 -19.04 -24.63
N ASP A 222 -13.19 -19.39 -24.48
CA ASP A 222 -14.09 -19.72 -25.60
C ASP A 222 -15.04 -18.58 -26.04
N LEU A 223 -14.97 -17.38 -25.44
CA LEU A 223 -15.84 -16.24 -25.82
C LEU A 223 -15.49 -15.60 -27.16
N ALA A 224 -14.34 -15.94 -27.76
CA ALA A 224 -13.90 -15.40 -29.05
C ALA A 224 -14.62 -16.02 -30.27
N ALA A 225 -15.57 -16.95 -30.05
CA ALA A 225 -16.30 -17.63 -31.12
C ALA A 225 -17.56 -16.88 -31.63
N GLY A 226 -17.86 -15.69 -31.09
CA GLY A 226 -18.99 -14.84 -31.52
C GLY A 226 -18.56 -13.69 -32.44
N THR A 227 -19.48 -13.24 -33.31
CA THR A 227 -19.33 -12.27 -34.43
C THR A 227 -18.91 -10.82 -34.09
N GLY A 228 -18.20 -10.59 -32.99
CA GLY A 228 -17.66 -9.28 -32.60
C GLY A 228 -16.13 -9.23 -32.60
N ASP A 229 -15.55 -8.02 -32.56
CA ASP A 229 -14.10 -7.85 -32.34
C ASP A 229 -13.73 -8.45 -30.96
N PRO A 230 -12.93 -9.54 -30.91
CA PRO A 230 -12.58 -10.22 -29.68
C PRO A 230 -11.91 -9.29 -28.66
N ASN A 231 -11.13 -8.32 -29.13
CA ASN A 231 -10.43 -7.37 -28.26
C ASN A 231 -11.40 -6.43 -27.56
N ARG A 232 -12.48 -6.04 -28.24
CA ARG A 232 -13.52 -5.18 -27.68
C ARG A 232 -14.32 -5.91 -26.59
N VAL A 233 -14.69 -7.17 -26.83
CA VAL A 233 -15.40 -8.00 -25.84
C VAL A 233 -14.55 -8.20 -24.58
N ILE A 234 -13.25 -8.49 -24.75
CA ILE A 234 -12.31 -8.62 -23.63
C ILE A 234 -12.22 -7.32 -22.82
N LEU A 235 -12.14 -6.17 -23.51
CA LEU A 235 -12.06 -4.87 -22.86
C LEU A 235 -13.36 -4.52 -22.11
N ASP A 236 -14.52 -4.76 -22.71
CA ASP A 236 -15.82 -4.52 -22.08
C ASP A 236 -16.00 -5.38 -20.81
N ASN A 237 -15.59 -6.65 -20.86
CA ASN A 237 -15.56 -7.53 -19.68
C ASN A 237 -14.59 -7.04 -18.61
N MET A 238 -13.39 -6.62 -19.00
CA MET A 238 -12.40 -6.06 -18.09
C MET A 238 -12.93 -4.78 -17.41
N ILE A 239 -13.61 -3.90 -18.15
CA ILE A 239 -14.25 -2.70 -17.60
C ILE A 239 -15.27 -3.07 -16.53
N GLU A 240 -16.16 -4.02 -16.81
CA GLU A 240 -17.22 -4.41 -15.88
C GLU A 240 -16.64 -5.06 -14.62
N VAL A 241 -15.65 -5.94 -14.76
CA VAL A 241 -14.95 -6.52 -13.61
C VAL A 241 -14.28 -5.44 -12.78
N ILE A 242 -13.46 -4.57 -13.38
CA ILE A 242 -12.73 -3.52 -12.66
C ILE A 242 -13.68 -2.52 -11.98
N ARG A 243 -14.79 -2.17 -12.63
CA ARG A 243 -15.82 -1.26 -12.07
C ARG A 243 -16.33 -1.74 -10.72
N GLN A 244 -16.52 -3.05 -10.54
CA GLN A 244 -17.02 -3.63 -9.28
C GLN A 244 -16.05 -3.43 -8.10
N TYR A 245 -14.76 -3.30 -8.38
CA TYR A 245 -13.69 -3.01 -7.41
C TYR A 245 -13.27 -1.54 -7.38
N SER A 246 -14.00 -0.68 -8.11
CA SER A 246 -13.68 0.73 -8.23
C SER A 246 -14.46 1.56 -7.22
N HIS A 247 -13.76 2.47 -6.55
CA HIS A 247 -14.33 3.44 -5.61
C HIS A 247 -14.33 4.84 -6.22
N PRO A 248 -15.39 5.64 -6.02
CA PRO A 248 -15.40 7.05 -6.36
C PRO A 248 -14.20 7.79 -5.74
N THR A 249 -13.68 8.78 -6.48
CA THR A 249 -12.60 9.65 -6.00
C THR A 249 -12.90 10.35 -4.66
N SER A 250 -14.17 10.59 -4.36
CA SER A 250 -14.62 11.16 -3.07
C SER A 250 -14.39 10.23 -1.88
N ILE A 251 -14.51 8.91 -2.07
CA ILE A 251 -14.22 7.91 -1.02
C ILE A 251 -12.74 7.94 -0.70
N GLU A 252 -11.87 7.84 -1.71
CA GLU A 252 -10.41 7.91 -1.55
C GLU A 252 -9.97 9.22 -0.86
N LEU A 253 -10.60 10.35 -1.22
CA LEU A 253 -10.32 11.64 -0.58
C LEU A 253 -10.75 11.67 0.90
N SER A 254 -11.86 11.01 1.25
CA SER A 254 -12.31 10.89 2.64
C SER A 254 -11.36 10.01 3.47
N GLU A 255 -10.90 8.89 2.90
CA GLU A 255 -9.90 8.01 3.51
C GLU A 255 -8.58 8.76 3.73
N LEU A 256 -8.13 9.54 2.74
CA LEU A 256 -6.93 10.39 2.85
C LEU A 256 -7.04 11.41 3.99
N LYS A 257 -8.20 12.04 4.18
CA LYS A 257 -8.43 12.96 5.29
C LYS A 257 -8.29 12.28 6.65
N GLU A 258 -8.81 11.06 6.79
CA GLU A 258 -8.64 10.28 8.03
C GLU A 258 -7.18 9.88 8.24
N LEU A 259 -6.46 9.48 7.18
CA LEU A 259 -5.03 9.19 7.27
C LEU A 259 -4.19 10.40 7.69
N ARG A 260 -4.54 11.62 7.26
CA ARG A 260 -3.89 12.84 7.75
C ARG A 260 -4.09 13.04 9.25
N LYS A 261 -5.31 12.87 9.75
CA LYS A 261 -5.59 12.94 11.19
C LYS A 261 -4.78 11.91 11.97
N ILE A 262 -4.65 10.69 11.45
CA ILE A 262 -3.81 9.64 12.06
C ILE A 262 -2.34 10.07 12.07
N ALA A 263 -1.82 10.67 10.98
CA ALA A 263 -0.44 11.15 10.92
C ALA A 263 -0.17 12.32 11.89
N GLU A 264 -1.09 13.27 11.99
CA GLU A 264 -1.05 14.37 12.95
C GLU A 264 -1.04 13.84 14.39
N ARG A 265 -1.96 12.92 14.72
CA ARG A 265 -2.01 12.26 16.02
C ARG A 265 -0.72 11.49 16.31
N SER A 266 -0.19 10.77 15.32
CA SER A 266 1.08 10.07 15.44
C SER A 266 2.20 11.03 15.86
N THR A 267 2.21 12.25 15.31
CA THR A 267 3.19 13.29 15.64
C THR A 267 3.14 13.68 17.13
N THR A 268 1.94 13.73 17.73
CA THR A 268 1.79 14.06 19.17
C THR A 268 2.51 13.08 20.10
N PHE A 269 2.69 11.82 19.69
CA PHE A 269 3.41 10.81 20.48
C PHE A 269 4.93 10.91 20.42
N GLN A 270 5.49 11.94 19.76
CA GLN A 270 6.94 12.14 19.68
C GLN A 270 7.64 12.11 21.06
N PRO A 271 7.09 12.68 22.16
CA PRO A 271 7.73 12.62 23.48
C PRO A 271 7.95 11.18 23.96
N ILE A 272 6.97 10.30 23.74
CA ILE A 272 7.00 8.89 24.14
C ILE A 272 8.09 8.13 23.37
N PHE A 273 8.15 8.34 22.06
CA PHE A 273 9.02 7.57 21.16
C PHE A 273 10.36 8.26 20.84
N SER A 274 10.66 9.40 21.48
CA SER A 274 11.84 10.22 21.19
C SER A 274 13.16 9.45 21.34
N ALA A 275 13.26 8.60 22.36
CA ALA A 275 14.43 7.77 22.63
C ALA A 275 14.63 6.64 21.61
N ALA A 276 13.62 6.27 20.83
CA ALA A 276 13.74 5.27 19.77
C ALA A 276 14.65 5.71 18.63
N SER A 277 14.85 7.02 18.44
CA SER A 277 15.76 7.58 17.43
C SER A 277 17.21 7.12 17.57
N LYS A 278 17.62 6.68 18.76
CA LYS A 278 18.98 6.20 19.07
C LYS A 278 19.15 4.68 18.88
N MET A 279 18.08 3.96 18.50
CA MET A 279 18.10 2.52 18.36
C MET A 279 18.62 2.08 16.99
N ASN A 280 18.83 0.77 16.82
CA ASN A 280 19.17 0.24 15.51
C ASN A 280 17.96 0.35 14.54
N TYR A 281 18.23 0.22 13.24
CA TYR A 281 17.20 0.38 12.22
C TYR A 281 16.00 -0.57 12.36
N ARG A 282 16.23 -1.83 12.80
CA ARG A 282 15.16 -2.82 12.97
C ARG A 282 14.20 -2.40 14.08
N ASP A 283 14.74 -1.95 15.19
CA ASP A 283 13.95 -1.48 16.34
C ASP A 283 13.20 -0.20 15.98
N ILE A 284 13.83 0.73 15.25
CA ILE A 284 13.14 1.93 14.74
C ILE A 284 11.92 1.55 13.89
N GLN A 285 12.03 0.53 13.02
CA GLN A 285 10.89 0.06 12.22
C GLN A 285 9.79 -0.52 13.10
N HIS A 286 10.15 -1.37 14.08
CA HIS A 286 9.18 -1.93 15.02
C HIS A 286 8.45 -0.84 15.80
N ILE A 287 9.19 0.11 16.36
CA ILE A 287 8.63 1.24 17.11
C ILE A 287 7.73 2.11 16.22
N ASN A 288 8.10 2.36 14.96
CA ASN A 288 7.24 3.09 14.04
C ASN A 288 5.90 2.37 13.80
N VAL A 289 5.90 1.03 13.74
CA VAL A 289 4.67 0.23 13.64
C VAL A 289 3.82 0.41 14.91
N LEU A 290 4.42 0.31 16.10
CA LEU A 290 3.70 0.52 17.37
C LEU A 290 3.10 1.92 17.44
N ARG A 291 3.86 2.95 17.06
CA ARG A 291 3.41 4.34 17.01
C ARG A 291 2.25 4.54 16.02
N SER A 292 2.28 3.87 14.87
CA SER A 292 1.16 3.89 13.91
C SER A 292 -0.09 3.23 14.49
N ILE A 293 0.05 2.06 15.13
CA ILE A 293 -1.07 1.36 15.80
C ILE A 293 -1.70 2.26 16.87
N LEU A 294 -0.88 2.91 17.69
CA LEU A 294 -1.36 3.82 18.72
C LEU A 294 -2.12 5.02 18.13
N ALA A 295 -1.63 5.56 17.01
CA ALA A 295 -2.24 6.68 16.32
C ALA A 295 -3.54 6.33 15.56
N GLU A 296 -3.77 5.06 15.24
CA GLU A 296 -5.08 4.59 14.75
C GLU A 296 -6.16 4.70 15.84
N GLY A 297 -5.75 4.66 17.11
CA GLY A 297 -6.60 5.02 18.24
C GLY A 297 -7.04 6.48 18.19
N LYS A 298 -8.21 6.81 18.75
CA LYS A 298 -8.73 8.19 18.73
C LYS A 298 -8.08 9.13 19.75
N SER A 299 -7.38 8.56 20.73
CA SER A 299 -6.74 9.30 21.82
C SER A 299 -5.34 9.75 21.42
N ASP A 300 -5.04 11.03 21.60
CA ASP A 300 -3.71 11.61 21.36
C ASP A 300 -2.83 11.53 22.63
N TYR A 301 -1.63 12.12 22.58
CA TYR A 301 -0.72 12.15 23.73
C TYR A 301 -1.37 12.71 25.00
N THR A 302 -2.09 13.83 24.89
CA THR A 302 -2.70 14.51 26.03
C THR A 302 -3.80 13.65 26.65
N ALA A 303 -4.67 13.07 25.81
CA ALA A 303 -5.71 12.16 26.27
C ALA A 303 -5.12 10.93 26.98
N MET A 304 -4.07 10.32 26.39
CA MET A 304 -3.37 9.17 27.01
C MET A 304 -2.74 9.53 28.36
N LYS A 305 -2.18 10.74 28.47
CA LYS A 305 -1.62 11.25 29.73
C LYS A 305 -2.71 11.40 30.80
N THR A 306 -3.85 12.02 30.45
CA THR A 306 -4.98 12.20 31.37
C THR A 306 -5.59 10.87 31.82
N ILE A 307 -5.70 9.89 30.90
CA ILE A 307 -6.15 8.53 31.22
C ILE A 307 -5.22 7.89 32.25
N TYR A 308 -3.90 8.02 32.08
CA TYR A 308 -2.93 7.50 33.04
C TYR A 308 -2.99 8.21 34.39
N GLU A 309 -3.15 9.54 34.41
CA GLU A 309 -3.28 10.30 35.65
C GLU A 309 -4.55 9.94 36.45
N THR A 310 -5.61 9.52 35.77
CA THR A 310 -6.91 9.17 36.39
C THR A 310 -6.98 7.70 36.82
N ASP A 311 -6.66 6.79 35.91
CA ASP A 311 -6.90 5.33 36.07
C ASP A 311 -5.59 4.52 36.08
N GLY A 312 -4.44 5.19 36.05
CA GLY A 312 -3.12 4.57 35.99
C GLY A 312 -2.97 3.62 34.81
N LYS A 313 -2.23 2.54 35.04
CA LYS A 313 -2.00 1.47 34.07
C LYS A 313 -3.29 0.81 33.58
N GLN A 314 -4.32 0.72 34.42
CA GLN A 314 -5.58 0.07 34.05
C GLN A 314 -6.34 0.89 32.99
N GLY A 315 -6.27 2.22 33.07
CA GLY A 315 -6.79 3.12 32.05
C GLY A 315 -6.15 2.87 30.67
N LEU A 316 -4.82 2.72 30.64
CA LEU A 316 -4.11 2.41 29.40
C LEU A 316 -4.52 1.05 28.81
N ILE A 317 -4.68 0.02 29.65
CA ILE A 317 -5.15 -1.30 29.19
C ILE A 317 -6.52 -1.18 28.52
N ASN A 318 -7.45 -0.46 29.15
CA ASN A 318 -8.80 -0.27 28.63
C ASN A 318 -8.80 0.52 27.31
N GLU A 319 -7.90 1.49 27.16
CA GLU A 319 -7.76 2.28 25.94
C GLU A 319 -7.11 1.47 24.81
N LEU A 320 -6.04 0.74 25.10
CA LEU A 320 -5.37 -0.13 24.12
C LEU A 320 -6.27 -1.29 23.66
N ALA A 321 -7.18 -1.77 24.51
CA ALA A 321 -8.16 -2.79 24.15
C ALA A 321 -9.16 -2.32 23.06
N LYS A 322 -9.33 -1.01 22.86
CA LYS A 322 -10.15 -0.44 21.78
C LYS A 322 -9.46 -0.50 20.41
N LEU A 323 -8.16 -0.76 20.38
CA LEU A 323 -7.35 -0.80 19.16
C LEU A 323 -7.45 -2.16 18.48
N LYS A 324 -7.40 -2.16 17.14
CA LYS A 324 -7.36 -3.38 16.33
C LYS A 324 -5.94 -3.94 16.26
N ILE A 325 -5.46 -4.50 17.37
CA ILE A 325 -4.11 -5.08 17.43
C ILE A 325 -4.18 -6.58 17.12
N SER A 326 -3.54 -7.01 16.03
CA SER A 326 -3.55 -8.42 15.62
C SER A 326 -2.61 -9.30 16.45
N ARG A 327 -1.52 -8.75 16.99
CA ARG A 327 -0.50 -9.52 17.69
C ARG A 327 -0.36 -9.12 19.16
N LYS A 328 -0.30 -10.11 20.04
CA LYS A 328 -0.26 -9.90 21.51
C LYS A 328 1.05 -9.28 21.99
N ASP A 329 2.17 -9.55 21.31
CA ASP A 329 3.47 -8.93 21.57
C ASP A 329 3.41 -7.40 21.41
N GLN A 330 2.76 -6.92 20.35
CA GLN A 330 2.63 -5.47 20.10
C GLN A 330 1.83 -4.75 21.16
N LEU A 331 0.78 -5.41 21.69
CA LEU A 331 -0.02 -4.87 22.79
C LEU A 331 0.82 -4.75 24.07
N ASN A 332 1.57 -5.79 24.40
CA ASN A 332 2.44 -5.81 25.58
C ASN A 332 3.54 -4.76 25.49
N ASP A 333 4.20 -4.66 24.33
CA ASP A 333 5.25 -3.66 24.06
C ASP A 333 4.71 -2.23 24.20
N LEU A 334 3.52 -1.95 23.63
CA LEU A 334 2.88 -0.63 23.76
C LEU A 334 2.56 -0.31 25.21
N LEU A 335 1.99 -1.26 25.94
CA LEU A 335 1.67 -1.06 27.35
C LEU A 335 2.93 -0.78 28.19
N GLU A 336 4.01 -1.52 27.95
CA GLU A 336 5.28 -1.30 28.67
C GLU A 336 5.89 0.07 28.36
N ILE A 337 5.90 0.49 27.09
CA ILE A 337 6.41 1.80 26.67
C ILE A 337 5.59 2.93 27.30
N LEU A 338 4.25 2.83 27.28
CA LEU A 338 3.37 3.86 27.83
C LEU A 338 3.46 3.93 29.36
N ASP A 339 3.39 2.79 30.03
CA ASP A 339 3.47 2.69 31.50
C ASP A 339 4.83 3.21 32.01
N SER A 340 5.93 2.86 31.35
CA SER A 340 7.27 3.36 31.72
C SER A 340 7.50 4.83 31.41
N HIS A 341 6.81 5.40 30.41
CA HIS A 341 6.91 6.81 30.08
C HIS A 341 6.13 7.70 31.05
N PHE A 342 4.93 7.27 31.44
CA PHE A 342 4.06 8.07 32.32
C PHE A 342 4.31 7.84 33.81
N ASP A 343 4.92 6.73 34.22
CA ASP A 343 5.31 6.52 35.62
C ASP A 343 6.57 7.35 35.97
N PRO A 344 6.45 8.38 36.84
CA PRO A 344 7.59 9.22 37.22
C PRO A 344 8.68 8.46 37.99
N LYS A 345 8.39 7.24 38.50
CA LYS A 345 9.35 6.39 39.21
C LYS A 345 10.10 5.44 38.26
N ARG A 346 9.68 5.33 37.01
CA ARG A 346 10.32 4.45 36.02
C ARG A 346 11.11 5.25 34.99
N THR A 347 12.14 4.61 34.46
CA THR A 347 12.83 5.12 33.28
C THR A 347 12.10 4.59 32.06
N ALA A 348 11.92 5.43 31.04
CA ALA A 348 11.28 5.02 29.79
C ALA A 348 12.04 3.83 29.18
N THR A 349 11.38 2.67 29.10
CA THR A 349 11.96 1.45 28.56
C THR A 349 11.37 1.13 27.20
N PHE A 350 12.19 0.56 26.33
CA PHE A 350 11.75 0.02 25.05
C PHE A 350 12.11 -1.46 24.97
N PRO A 351 11.23 -2.27 24.34
CA PRO A 351 11.49 -3.68 24.10
C PRO A 351 12.85 -3.86 23.41
N ASN A 352 13.63 -4.85 23.85
CA ASN A 352 14.96 -5.22 23.31
C ASN A 352 16.11 -4.20 23.47
N THR A 353 16.01 -3.23 24.37
CA THR A 353 17.18 -2.43 24.82
C THR A 353 18.13 -3.23 25.72
N LYS A 354 18.52 -4.45 25.29
CA LYS A 354 19.72 -5.08 25.85
C LYS A 354 20.89 -4.20 25.44
N THR A 355 21.46 -3.50 26.42
CA THR A 355 22.72 -2.76 26.29
C THR A 355 23.71 -3.58 25.47
N PRO A 356 24.44 -2.99 24.51
CA PRO A 356 25.43 -3.73 23.74
C PRO A 356 26.48 -4.24 24.72
N LYS A 357 26.41 -5.54 25.05
CA LYS A 357 27.49 -6.22 25.76
C LYS A 357 28.74 -6.01 24.91
N LYS A 358 29.73 -5.29 25.45
CA LYS A 358 31.08 -5.17 24.88
C LYS A 358 31.58 -6.58 24.60
N THR A 359 31.46 -7.02 23.36
CA THR A 359 31.88 -8.36 22.97
C THR A 359 33.37 -8.26 22.70
N LYS A 360 34.18 -8.79 23.63
CA LYS A 360 35.60 -9.01 23.39
C LYS A 360 35.75 -9.87 22.14
N ASN A 361 36.60 -9.43 21.22
CA ASN A 361 36.98 -10.14 19.99
C ASN A 361 37.15 -11.64 20.23
N LYS A 362 36.27 -12.47 19.66
CA LYS A 362 36.51 -13.90 19.48
C LYS A 362 36.32 -14.23 18.00
N LYS A 363 37.37 -14.84 17.45
CA LYS A 363 37.60 -15.23 16.06
C LYS A 363 36.38 -15.89 15.42
N LEU A 364 36.16 -15.54 14.14
CA LEU A 364 35.25 -16.20 13.20
C LEU A 364 35.50 -17.71 13.17
N SER A 365 34.46 -18.49 13.47
CA SER A 365 34.24 -19.82 12.91
C SER A 365 32.88 -19.82 12.21
N LYS A 366 32.91 -20.00 10.89
CA LYS A 366 31.71 -20.17 10.05
C LYS A 366 31.03 -21.50 10.39
N THR A 367 29.83 -21.44 10.92
CA THR A 367 28.83 -22.50 10.80
C THR A 367 27.48 -21.84 10.62
N ALA A 368 26.84 -22.15 9.49
CA ALA A 368 25.54 -21.64 9.10
C ALA A 368 24.46 -22.23 10.01
N SER A 369 23.78 -21.37 10.78
CA SER A 369 22.51 -21.70 11.42
C SER A 369 21.40 -20.91 10.73
N SER A 370 20.46 -21.65 10.16
CA SER A 370 19.18 -21.19 9.66
C SER A 370 18.33 -20.64 10.81
N ASP A 371 18.07 -19.34 10.80
CA ASP A 371 17.01 -18.76 11.63
C ASP A 371 15.94 -18.14 10.71
N GLU A 372 14.80 -18.83 10.68
CA GLU A 372 13.51 -18.31 10.23
C GLU A 372 13.09 -17.15 11.16
N SER A 373 13.13 -15.93 10.65
CA SER A 373 12.29 -14.86 11.21
C SER A 373 11.58 -14.15 10.07
N GLY A 374 10.35 -14.61 9.79
CA GLY A 374 9.44 -14.03 8.82
C GLY A 374 8.99 -12.63 9.26
N ALA A 375 9.65 -11.61 8.71
CA ALA A 375 9.06 -10.28 8.60
C ALA A 375 8.29 -10.25 7.28
N VAL A 376 6.97 -10.39 7.34
CA VAL A 376 6.08 -10.22 6.18
C VAL A 376 6.18 -8.76 5.75
N SER A 377 6.93 -8.53 4.68
CA SER A 377 7.07 -7.22 4.04
C SER A 377 5.78 -6.93 3.26
N PRO A 378 5.12 -5.76 3.43
CA PRO A 378 3.93 -5.39 2.65
C PRO A 378 4.31 -4.92 1.22
N ASP A 379 5.36 -5.52 0.66
CA ASP A 379 6.02 -5.06 -0.55
C ASP A 379 5.55 -5.88 -1.77
N THR A 380 5.10 -5.19 -2.82
CA THR A 380 4.73 -5.82 -4.09
C THR A 380 5.95 -6.30 -4.90
N THR A 381 7.17 -6.07 -4.40
CA THR A 381 8.42 -6.25 -5.15
C THR A 381 9.45 -7.16 -4.48
N THR A 382 9.20 -7.68 -3.26
CA THR A 382 10.15 -8.55 -2.55
C THR A 382 9.54 -9.89 -2.14
N THR A 383 10.25 -10.98 -2.42
CA THR A 383 9.99 -12.33 -1.88
C THR A 383 10.82 -12.58 -0.62
N THR A 384 10.21 -13.21 0.39
CA THR A 384 10.93 -14.02 1.38
C THR A 384 10.24 -15.38 1.45
N SER A 385 10.79 -16.38 0.76
CA SER A 385 10.87 -17.79 1.20
C SER A 385 11.53 -18.68 0.13
N PRO A 386 12.28 -19.74 0.50
CA PRO A 386 12.97 -20.65 -0.42
C PRO A 386 12.08 -21.80 -0.91
N LEU A 387 12.34 -22.26 -2.13
CA LEU A 387 11.78 -23.49 -2.71
C LEU A 387 12.31 -24.74 -1.97
N LYS A 388 11.42 -25.70 -1.71
CA LYS A 388 11.76 -27.08 -1.34
C LYS A 388 12.29 -27.77 -2.59
N ASN A 389 13.57 -28.15 -2.60
CA ASN A 389 14.14 -28.96 -3.68
C ASN A 389 13.44 -30.33 -3.70
N ALA A 390 12.82 -30.68 -4.82
CA ALA A 390 12.46 -32.06 -5.11
C ALA A 390 13.75 -32.84 -5.36
N VAL A 391 13.96 -33.88 -4.57
CA VAL A 391 15.06 -34.82 -4.74
C VAL A 391 14.76 -35.68 -5.95
N ASP A 392 15.64 -35.57 -6.94
CA ASP A 392 15.77 -36.46 -8.07
C ASP A 392 16.25 -37.83 -7.56
N ASN A 393 15.37 -38.83 -7.56
CA ASN A 393 15.73 -40.22 -7.33
C ASN A 393 15.68 -40.96 -8.67
N GLY A 394 16.86 -41.04 -9.29
CA GLY A 394 17.10 -41.96 -10.39
C GLY A 394 16.83 -43.40 -9.97
N VAL A 395 16.04 -44.12 -10.77
CA VAL A 395 15.94 -45.57 -10.71
C VAL A 395 16.74 -46.13 -11.86
N LYS A 396 17.71 -46.97 -11.47
CA LYS A 396 18.63 -47.71 -12.31
C LYS A 396 17.89 -48.75 -13.16
N THR A 397 18.40 -48.91 -14.36
CA THR A 397 18.24 -50.07 -15.25
C THR A 397 18.46 -51.40 -14.52
N ASN A 398 17.58 -52.36 -14.78
CA ASN A 398 17.94 -53.69 -15.29
C ASN A 398 16.83 -54.17 -16.22
#